data_AF-A0AAW0TB48-F1
#
_entry.id   AF-A0AAW0TB48-F1
#
_cell.length_a   1.000
_cell.length_b   1.000
_cell.length_c   1.000
_cell.angle_alpha   90.00
_cell.angle_beta   90.00
_cell.angle_gamma   90.00
#
_symmetry.space_group_name_H-M   'P 1'
#
loop_
_entity.id
_entity.type
_entity.pdbx_description
1 polymer ?
#
loop_
_entity_poly.entity_id
_entity_poly.type
_entity_poly.pdbx_seq_one_letter_code
_entity_poly.pdbx_strand_id
1 'polypeptide(L)'
;MHPRLAVTLATHAMKTPEELGIVAVIVSQMQCPTIFLLNNPTKIPLGFIKELEESLVPMGISFFHVSADNQRENVTQTYLWPVVDNVRQMGDALHCLMLVVVSDDPAFLAAFAHLSLRRHALRWSTRILVLTRLPFSHLDGLHGLLSNKNAMLLRVQGETEKLSVGVHISTPYSPPTNIPRNVATWTANARWTAASSFRLFPEKFLRFNPAPTLTVAIEQMAQSMVRWVEDPAAPKGRRLTYSGPLDECIKFYSKGMNFTYKYTVSPERIYGGMLPNGSWTGLMGMLLGEDAESGVYREVADLEKEGRLAFHTQGQLVKTFDTLVRTEDHVLVEVDITIWNLLAMDFSQKGTRRVLALRESGLMDHWTSDIPNSTKCITVPEKLLITTAFSVSSLWGVFVVLASGVAASLMVWVAELLIRHLQEY
;
A
#
# COMPACT_ATOMS: atom_id res chain seq x y z
N MET A 1 -33.63 55.03 -8.14
CA MET A 1 -34.02 53.77 -8.81
C MET A 1 -33.20 52.64 -8.22
N HIS A 2 -33.79 51.83 -7.35
CA HIS A 2 -33.23 50.58 -6.84
C HIS A 2 -33.60 49.43 -7.76
N PRO A 3 -32.72 48.44 -7.98
CA PRO A 3 -33.17 47.09 -8.25
C PRO A 3 -33.08 46.26 -6.97
N ARG A 4 -34.25 45.81 -6.53
CA ARG A 4 -34.44 44.68 -5.62
C ARG A 4 -34.05 43.40 -6.37
N LEU A 5 -33.22 42.56 -5.77
CA LEU A 5 -33.19 41.13 -6.07
C LEU A 5 -33.34 40.39 -4.74
N ALA A 6 -34.56 39.93 -4.51
CA ALA A 6 -34.87 38.97 -3.47
C ALA A 6 -34.34 37.61 -3.93
N VAL A 7 -33.45 37.01 -3.14
CA VAL A 7 -33.14 35.58 -3.22
C VAL A 7 -33.44 35.00 -1.84
N THR A 8 -34.60 34.38 -1.74
CA THR A 8 -34.94 33.49 -0.63
C THR A 8 -34.28 32.14 -0.95
N LEU A 9 -33.14 31.86 -0.34
CA LEU A 9 -32.51 30.54 -0.33
C LEU A 9 -32.50 30.04 1.11
N ALA A 10 -33.20 28.94 1.34
CA ALA A 10 -33.15 28.20 2.60
C ALA A 10 -31.71 27.75 2.87
N THR A 11 -31.04 28.42 3.80
CA THR A 11 -29.69 28.09 4.25
C THR A 11 -29.76 27.39 5.61
N HIS A 12 -29.78 26.06 5.59
CA HIS A 12 -29.43 25.28 6.77
C HIS A 12 -27.92 25.36 6.99
N ALA A 13 -27.45 26.38 7.70
CA ALA A 13 -26.08 26.48 8.24
C ALA A 13 -25.87 25.49 9.39
N MET A 14 -24.65 24.99 9.64
CA MET A 14 -24.30 24.26 10.87
C MET A 14 -24.44 25.25 12.03
N LYS A 15 -25.59 25.19 12.72
CA LYS A 15 -26.05 26.28 13.59
C LYS A 15 -25.69 26.07 15.06
N THR A 16 -25.22 24.90 15.46
CA THR A 16 -25.13 24.54 16.88
C THR A 16 -23.67 24.27 17.31
N PRO A 17 -23.14 24.98 18.33
CA PRO A 17 -21.84 24.73 18.95
C PRO A 17 -21.62 23.25 19.36
N GLU A 18 -22.72 22.54 19.61
CA GLU A 18 -22.75 21.13 20.00
C GLU A 18 -22.20 20.17 18.94
N GLU A 19 -22.43 20.42 17.63
CA GLU A 19 -21.95 19.54 16.53
C GLU A 19 -20.42 19.42 16.53
N LEU A 20 -19.76 20.48 16.99
CA LEU A 20 -18.32 20.67 16.83
C LEU A 20 -17.55 20.44 18.13
N GLY A 21 -18.20 20.56 19.29
CA GLY A 21 -17.67 20.02 20.55
C GLY A 21 -17.32 18.53 20.46
N ILE A 22 -18.08 17.77 19.66
CA ILE A 22 -17.81 16.35 19.37
C ILE A 22 -16.51 16.18 18.61
N VAL A 23 -16.30 17.01 17.59
CA VAL A 23 -15.07 16.99 16.81
C VAL A 23 -13.89 17.30 17.72
N ALA A 24 -13.99 18.30 18.59
CA ALA A 24 -12.96 18.59 19.58
C ALA A 24 -12.69 17.42 20.55
N VAL A 25 -13.73 16.73 21.02
CA VAL A 25 -13.58 15.51 21.85
C VAL A 25 -12.88 14.39 21.07
N ILE A 26 -13.25 14.14 19.82
CA ILE A 26 -12.60 13.11 18.99
C ILE A 26 -11.14 13.48 18.68
N VAL A 27 -10.89 14.74 18.32
CA VAL A 27 -9.55 15.24 17.98
C VAL A 27 -8.63 15.15 19.21
N SER A 28 -9.09 15.60 20.37
CA SER A 28 -8.32 15.57 21.62
C SER A 28 -7.92 14.17 22.08
N GLN A 29 -8.69 13.14 21.75
CA GLN A 29 -8.34 11.75 22.06
C GLN A 29 -7.18 11.21 21.21
N MET A 30 -6.87 11.83 20.08
CA MET A 30 -6.07 11.19 19.04
C MET A 30 -4.63 11.71 18.97
N GLN A 31 -4.30 12.79 19.67
CA GLN A 31 -2.95 13.35 19.82
C GLN A 31 -2.18 13.50 18.48
N CYS A 32 -2.88 13.86 17.40
CA CYS A 32 -2.27 14.10 16.10
C CYS A 32 -2.52 15.55 15.64
N PRO A 33 -1.56 16.16 14.93
CA PRO A 33 -1.79 17.40 14.21
C PRO A 33 -3.05 17.30 13.37
N THR A 34 -3.90 18.32 13.43
CA THR A 34 -5.25 18.28 12.86
C THR A 34 -5.43 19.39 11.85
N ILE A 35 -5.85 19.02 10.64
CA ILE A 35 -6.17 19.95 9.58
C ILE A 35 -7.68 19.95 9.38
N PHE A 36 -8.27 21.14 9.37
CA PHE A 36 -9.67 21.35 9.06
C PHE A 36 -9.81 21.83 7.62
N LEU A 37 -10.66 21.15 6.87
CA LEU A 37 -11.02 21.47 5.51
C LEU A 37 -12.50 21.87 5.48
N LEU A 38 -12.75 23.17 5.31
CA LEU A 38 -14.07 23.75 5.44
C LEU A 38 -14.57 24.20 4.06
N ASN A 39 -15.68 23.62 3.62
CA ASN A 39 -16.37 24.09 2.42
C ASN A 39 -17.35 25.22 2.77
N ASN A 40 -17.19 26.38 2.12
CA ASN A 40 -18.05 27.54 2.25
C ASN A 40 -18.19 28.06 3.70
N PRO A 41 -17.12 28.61 4.29
CA PRO A 41 -17.05 28.99 5.71
C PRO A 41 -17.99 30.13 6.09
N THR A 42 -18.59 30.84 5.14
CA THR A 42 -19.59 31.90 5.45
C THR A 42 -20.81 31.36 6.20
N LYS A 43 -21.03 30.03 6.15
CA LYS A 43 -22.07 29.33 6.88
C LYS A 43 -21.61 28.79 8.24
N ILE A 44 -20.34 28.97 8.60
CA ILE A 44 -19.75 28.53 9.87
C ILE A 44 -19.57 29.80 10.73
N PRO A 45 -20.09 29.84 11.97
CA PRO A 45 -19.92 31.02 12.82
C PRO A 45 -18.44 31.33 13.09
N LEU A 46 -18.02 32.58 12.91
CA LEU A 46 -16.62 32.99 13.13
C LEU A 46 -16.16 32.78 14.58
N GLY A 47 -17.04 33.03 15.55
CA GLY A 47 -16.75 32.78 16.97
C GLY A 47 -16.45 31.31 17.27
N PHE A 48 -17.04 30.42 16.48
CA PHE A 48 -16.81 28.99 16.62
C PHE A 48 -15.41 28.57 16.14
N ILE A 49 -14.93 29.09 15.00
CA ILE A 49 -13.56 28.80 14.53
C ILE A 49 -12.55 29.22 15.61
N LYS A 50 -12.80 30.37 16.24
CA LYS A 50 -11.97 30.89 17.32
C LYS A 50 -12.00 30.01 18.57
N GLU A 51 -13.16 29.52 19.01
CA GLU A 51 -13.26 28.58 20.14
C GLU A 51 -12.56 27.25 19.84
N LEU A 52 -12.68 26.76 18.60
CA LEU A 52 -12.03 25.53 18.19
C LEU A 52 -10.51 25.71 18.08
N GLU A 53 -10.05 26.86 17.60
CA GLU A 53 -8.64 27.26 17.69
C GLU A 53 -8.19 27.26 19.14
N GLU A 54 -8.82 28.04 20.02
CA GLU A 54 -8.45 28.20 21.43
C GLU A 54 -8.40 26.86 22.20
N SER A 55 -9.33 25.94 21.93
CA SER A 55 -9.41 24.65 22.61
C SER A 55 -8.40 23.60 22.10
N LEU A 56 -7.91 23.73 20.87
CA LEU A 56 -7.07 22.73 20.22
C LEU A 56 -5.67 23.28 19.84
N VAL A 57 -5.34 24.55 20.16
CA VAL A 57 -4.01 25.18 19.94
C VAL A 57 -2.84 24.26 20.30
N PRO A 58 -2.85 23.54 21.45
CA PRO A 58 -1.69 22.73 21.85
C PRO A 58 -1.34 21.61 20.86
N MET A 59 -2.27 21.22 19.98
CA MET A 59 -2.12 20.08 19.07
C MET A 59 -1.69 20.46 17.65
N GLY A 60 -1.55 21.75 17.33
CA GLY A 60 -1.22 22.23 16.00
C GLY A 60 -2.39 22.05 15.03
N ILE A 61 -3.15 23.13 14.82
CA ILE A 61 -4.29 23.14 13.90
C ILE A 61 -3.97 23.96 12.67
N SER A 62 -4.45 23.55 11.51
CA SER A 62 -4.49 24.39 10.32
C SER A 62 -5.87 24.34 9.67
N PHE A 63 -6.35 25.50 9.22
CA PHE A 63 -7.63 25.62 8.53
C PHE A 63 -7.41 25.93 7.06
N PHE A 64 -8.02 25.14 6.19
CA PHE A 64 -8.11 25.41 4.77
C PHE A 64 -9.56 25.67 4.40
N HIS A 65 -9.78 26.85 3.82
CA HIS A 65 -11.07 27.24 3.28
C HIS A 65 -11.08 26.96 1.79
N VAL A 66 -12.05 26.19 1.33
CA VAL A 66 -12.26 25.93 -0.09
C VAL A 66 -13.63 26.46 -0.46
N SER A 67 -13.65 27.37 -1.43
CA SER A 67 -14.91 27.83 -2.02
C SER A 67 -15.31 26.82 -3.09
N ALA A 68 -16.33 26.01 -2.80
CA ALA A 68 -16.94 25.16 -3.83
C ALA A 68 -17.95 25.98 -4.64
N ASP A 69 -17.95 25.78 -5.96
CA ASP A 69 -19.06 26.20 -6.81
C ASP A 69 -20.03 25.02 -6.92
N ASN A 70 -21.21 25.17 -6.31
CA ASN A 70 -22.23 24.12 -6.21
C ASN A 70 -22.72 23.59 -7.58
N GLN A 71 -22.40 24.25 -8.70
CA GLN A 71 -22.89 23.86 -10.02
C GLN A 71 -21.88 23.14 -10.92
N ARG A 72 -20.58 23.11 -10.58
CA ARG A 72 -19.55 22.55 -11.48
C ARG A 72 -18.46 21.77 -10.73
N GLU A 73 -18.52 20.45 -10.80
CA GLU A 73 -17.50 19.55 -10.22
C GLU A 73 -16.06 19.88 -10.64
N ASN A 74 -15.85 20.22 -11.92
CA ASN A 74 -14.52 20.56 -12.45
C ASN A 74 -13.91 21.80 -11.77
N VAL A 75 -14.73 22.76 -11.40
CA VAL A 75 -14.28 24.00 -10.75
C VAL A 75 -13.88 23.71 -9.31
N THR A 76 -14.69 22.94 -8.59
CA THR A 76 -14.40 22.52 -7.21
C THR A 76 -13.11 21.70 -7.13
N GLN A 77 -12.85 20.79 -8.07
CA GLN A 77 -11.59 20.04 -8.13
C GLN A 77 -10.37 20.95 -8.27
N THR A 78 -10.48 22.02 -9.07
CA THR A 78 -9.36 22.95 -9.32
C THR A 78 -8.92 23.67 -8.05
N TYR A 79 -9.87 24.10 -7.21
CA TYR A 79 -9.55 24.76 -5.93
C TYR A 79 -9.10 23.78 -4.84
N LEU A 80 -9.61 22.55 -4.88
CA LEU A 80 -9.33 21.55 -3.87
C LEU A 80 -7.97 20.87 -4.04
N TRP A 81 -7.52 20.74 -5.30
CA TRP A 81 -6.26 20.11 -5.64
C TRP A 81 -5.03 20.66 -4.87
N PRO A 82 -4.75 21.98 -4.85
CA PRO A 82 -3.58 22.50 -4.13
C PRO A 82 -3.66 22.29 -2.62
N VAL A 83 -4.87 22.30 -2.05
CA VAL A 83 -5.07 22.04 -0.62
C VAL A 83 -4.75 20.58 -0.31
N VAL A 84 -5.27 19.65 -1.10
CA VAL A 84 -5.00 18.22 -0.95
C VAL A 84 -3.50 17.93 -1.12
N ASP A 85 -2.81 18.62 -2.04
CA ASP A 85 -1.34 18.47 -2.19
C ASP A 85 -0.56 19.04 -1.00
N ASN A 86 -1.00 20.16 -0.41
CA ASN A 86 -0.38 20.68 0.82
C ASN A 86 -0.58 19.71 2.00
N VAL A 87 -1.78 19.14 2.15
CA VAL A 87 -2.06 18.12 3.16
C VAL A 87 -1.19 16.89 2.93
N ARG A 88 -0.95 16.49 1.67
CA ARG A 88 -0.01 15.42 1.32
C ARG A 88 1.39 15.73 1.81
N GLN A 89 1.92 16.91 1.48
CA GLN A 89 3.28 17.32 1.87
C GLN A 89 3.45 17.38 3.39
N MET A 90 2.42 17.83 4.12
CA MET A 90 2.41 17.80 5.59
C MET A 90 2.34 16.36 6.14
N GLY A 91 1.50 15.52 5.54
CA GLY A 91 1.45 14.09 5.85
C GLY A 91 2.76 13.37 5.53
N ASP A 92 3.55 13.90 4.60
CA ASP A 92 4.87 13.38 4.27
C ASP A 92 5.88 13.61 5.40
N ALA A 93 5.77 14.75 6.08
CA ALA A 93 6.62 15.13 7.20
C ALA A 93 6.16 14.59 8.57
N LEU A 94 4.88 14.23 8.70
CA LEU A 94 4.26 13.86 9.98
C LEU A 94 3.91 12.36 10.04
N HIS A 95 4.25 11.71 11.16
CA HIS A 95 3.93 10.29 11.37
C HIS A 95 2.42 10.02 11.52
N CYS A 96 1.69 11.00 12.08
CA CYS A 96 0.23 10.98 12.17
C CYS A 96 -0.33 12.34 11.75
N LEU A 97 -1.40 12.31 10.97
CA LEU A 97 -2.14 13.49 10.56
C LEU A 97 -3.63 13.20 10.64
N MET A 98 -4.40 14.07 11.27
CA MET A 98 -5.86 14.03 11.22
C MET A 98 -6.36 15.08 10.23
N LEU A 99 -7.24 14.67 9.33
CA LEU A 99 -7.91 15.57 8.40
C LEU A 99 -9.41 15.54 8.68
N VAL A 100 -9.95 16.67 9.11
CA VAL A 100 -11.38 16.86 9.35
C VAL A 100 -11.98 17.62 8.20
N VAL A 101 -12.87 16.98 7.45
CA VAL A 101 -13.57 17.57 6.30
C VAL A 101 -15.01 17.86 6.71
N VAL A 102 -15.37 19.14 6.70
CA VAL A 102 -16.71 19.60 7.10
C VAL A 102 -17.43 20.14 5.86
N SER A 103 -18.47 19.44 5.41
CA SER A 103 -19.26 19.87 4.26
C SER A 103 -20.63 19.20 4.18
N ASP A 104 -21.62 19.95 3.69
CA ASP A 104 -22.93 19.45 3.27
C ASP A 104 -23.15 19.57 1.76
N ASP A 105 -22.07 19.74 1.01
CA ASP A 105 -22.10 19.74 -0.44
C ASP A 105 -21.64 18.37 -0.95
N PRO A 106 -22.55 17.56 -1.55
CA PRO A 106 -22.20 16.23 -2.03
C PRO A 106 -21.14 16.27 -3.14
N ALA A 107 -21.14 17.30 -3.99
CA ALA A 107 -20.16 17.43 -5.08
C ALA A 107 -18.76 17.70 -4.53
N PHE A 108 -18.65 18.56 -3.51
CA PHE A 108 -17.39 18.79 -2.80
C PHE A 108 -16.86 17.52 -2.13
N LEU A 109 -17.71 16.79 -1.42
CA LEU A 109 -17.32 15.55 -0.74
C LEU A 109 -16.88 14.48 -1.74
N ALA A 110 -17.58 14.33 -2.87
CA ALA A 110 -17.20 13.43 -3.95
C ALA A 110 -15.86 13.84 -4.60
N ALA A 111 -15.67 15.12 -4.90
CA ALA A 111 -14.41 15.64 -5.43
C ALA A 111 -13.25 15.42 -4.45
N PHE A 112 -13.47 15.66 -3.16
CA PHE A 112 -12.51 15.39 -2.10
C PHE A 112 -12.13 13.92 -2.02
N ALA A 113 -13.12 13.02 -2.01
CA ALA A 113 -12.87 11.57 -2.00
C ALA A 113 -12.09 11.14 -3.24
N HIS A 114 -12.49 11.61 -4.41
CA HIS A 114 -11.79 11.32 -5.67
C HIS A 114 -10.33 11.77 -5.61
N LEU A 115 -10.06 13.01 -5.21
CA LEU A 115 -8.69 13.55 -5.11
C LEU A 115 -7.86 12.86 -4.02
N SER A 116 -8.47 12.50 -2.89
CA SER A 116 -7.80 11.79 -1.79
C SER A 116 -7.36 10.38 -2.17
N LEU A 117 -8.12 9.73 -3.06
CA LEU A 117 -7.79 8.42 -3.61
C LEU A 117 -6.80 8.54 -4.78
N ARG A 118 -6.96 9.56 -5.61
CA ARG A 118 -6.11 9.81 -6.78
C ARG A 118 -4.69 10.14 -6.33
N ARG A 119 -3.70 9.42 -6.88
CA ARG A 119 -2.26 9.60 -6.58
C ARG A 119 -1.88 9.44 -5.10
N HIS A 120 -2.67 8.73 -4.30
CA HIS A 120 -2.40 8.53 -2.86
C HIS A 120 -2.19 9.84 -2.11
N ALA A 121 -2.93 10.90 -2.50
CA ALA A 121 -2.68 12.21 -1.95
C ALA A 121 -2.76 12.26 -0.42
N LEU A 122 -3.55 11.37 0.18
CA LEU A 122 -3.51 11.15 1.62
C LEU A 122 -2.90 9.79 1.92
N ARG A 123 -1.87 9.79 2.78
CA ARG A 123 -1.29 8.57 3.35
C ARG A 123 -2.35 7.79 4.08
N TRP A 124 -2.08 6.51 4.29
CA TRP A 124 -2.95 5.67 5.09
C TRP A 124 -2.96 6.02 6.58
N SER A 125 -1.81 6.44 7.11
CA SER A 125 -1.72 6.93 8.49
C SER A 125 -2.56 8.19 8.69
N THR A 126 -2.94 8.87 7.61
CA THR A 126 -3.89 9.98 7.66
C THR A 126 -5.27 9.50 8.08
N ARG A 127 -5.71 9.99 9.23
CA ARG A 127 -7.03 9.72 9.81
C ARG A 127 -8.00 10.76 9.31
N ILE A 128 -9.03 10.33 8.59
CA ILE A 128 -9.98 11.25 7.95
C ILE A 128 -11.32 11.22 8.69
N LEU A 129 -11.77 12.37 9.18
CA LEU A 129 -13.13 12.55 9.70
C LEU A 129 -13.93 13.35 8.69
N VAL A 130 -14.98 12.77 8.13
CA VAL A 130 -15.93 13.52 7.32
C VAL A 130 -17.13 13.86 8.19
N LEU A 131 -17.43 15.14 8.35
CA LEU A 131 -18.59 15.64 9.09
C LEU A 131 -19.61 16.22 8.12
N THR A 132 -20.83 15.68 8.15
CA THR A 132 -21.92 16.07 7.25
C THR A 132 -23.30 15.83 7.86
N ARG A 133 -24.30 16.53 7.34
CA ARG A 133 -25.75 16.35 7.61
C ARG A 133 -26.46 15.60 6.49
N LEU A 134 -25.76 15.34 5.38
CA LEU A 134 -26.34 14.65 4.24
C LEU A 134 -26.81 13.23 4.61
N PRO A 135 -27.92 12.74 4.03
CA PRO A 135 -28.30 11.34 4.16
C PRO A 135 -27.38 10.46 3.29
N PHE A 136 -27.31 9.16 3.61
CA PHE A 136 -26.42 8.23 2.91
C PHE A 136 -26.62 8.18 1.38
N SER A 137 -27.85 8.41 0.90
CA SER A 137 -28.18 8.46 -0.52
C SER A 137 -27.47 9.56 -1.31
N HIS A 138 -26.88 10.54 -0.63
CA HIS A 138 -26.11 11.62 -1.27
C HIS A 138 -24.60 11.46 -1.07
N LEU A 139 -24.16 10.33 -0.49
CA LEU A 139 -22.77 10.09 -0.11
C LEU A 139 -22.13 8.94 -0.91
N ASP A 140 -22.73 8.54 -2.03
CA ASP A 140 -22.22 7.45 -2.88
C ASP A 140 -20.76 7.70 -3.33
N GLY A 141 -20.41 8.97 -3.60
CA GLY A 141 -19.05 9.38 -3.97
C GLY A 141 -18.01 9.22 -2.85
N LEU A 142 -18.42 9.07 -1.58
CA LEU A 142 -17.51 8.85 -0.46
C LEU A 142 -17.17 7.38 -0.23
N HIS A 143 -17.89 6.43 -0.84
CA HIS A 143 -17.71 5.01 -0.54
C HIS A 143 -16.27 4.56 -0.72
N GLY A 144 -15.63 4.95 -1.83
CA GLY A 144 -14.22 4.62 -2.09
C GLY A 144 -13.29 5.14 -0.99
N LEU A 145 -13.51 6.35 -0.49
CA LEU A 145 -12.73 6.93 0.60
C LEU A 145 -12.94 6.14 1.90
N LEU A 146 -14.20 5.91 2.27
CA LEU A 146 -14.58 5.24 3.52
C LEU A 146 -14.14 3.78 3.56
N SER A 147 -14.14 3.07 2.43
CA SER A 147 -13.76 1.66 2.33
C SER A 147 -12.26 1.43 2.11
N ASN A 148 -11.51 2.40 1.54
CA ASN A 148 -10.09 2.22 1.19
C ASN A 148 -9.11 3.07 2.02
N LYS A 149 -9.60 4.03 2.83
CA LYS A 149 -8.77 4.85 3.71
C LYS A 149 -9.19 4.71 5.18
N ASN A 150 -8.31 5.14 6.08
CA ASN A 150 -8.61 5.25 7.50
C ASN A 150 -9.55 6.43 7.76
N ALA A 151 -10.78 6.32 7.25
CA ALA A 151 -11.79 7.35 7.26
C ALA A 151 -13.02 6.90 8.06
N MET A 152 -13.65 7.86 8.74
CA MET A 152 -14.92 7.72 9.46
C MET A 152 -15.87 8.84 9.03
N LEU A 153 -17.17 8.55 9.10
CA LEU A 153 -18.22 9.48 8.75
C LEU A 153 -19.00 9.87 10.02
N LEU A 154 -18.87 11.12 10.42
CA LEU A 154 -19.68 11.77 11.44
C LEU A 154 -20.91 12.34 10.76
N ARG A 155 -22.06 11.73 11.02
CA ARG A 155 -23.33 12.18 10.47
C ARG A 155 -24.18 12.78 11.56
N VAL A 156 -24.47 14.07 11.42
CA VAL A 156 -25.38 14.77 12.31
C VAL A 156 -26.83 14.43 11.95
N GLN A 157 -27.62 14.09 12.96
CA GLN A 157 -29.01 13.65 12.87
C GLN A 157 -29.84 14.34 13.95
N GLY A 158 -31.04 14.80 13.59
CA GLY A 158 -32.00 15.38 14.54
C GLY A 158 -32.33 16.85 14.23
N GLU A 159 -33.37 17.32 14.91
CA GLU A 159 -33.79 18.73 14.92
C GLU A 159 -33.06 19.49 16.04
N THR A 160 -33.14 20.82 16.02
CA THR A 160 -32.36 21.74 16.89
C THR A 160 -32.40 21.43 18.39
N GLU A 161 -33.41 20.72 18.88
CA GLU A 161 -33.55 20.38 20.32
C GLU A 161 -33.03 18.97 20.68
N LYS A 162 -32.77 18.11 19.69
CA LYS A 162 -32.31 16.72 19.89
C LYS A 162 -31.22 16.37 18.89
N LEU A 163 -30.15 17.16 18.91
CA LEU A 163 -28.98 16.90 18.08
C LEU A 163 -28.29 15.61 18.54
N SER A 164 -28.12 14.69 17.59
CA SER A 164 -27.33 13.48 17.75
C SER A 164 -26.34 13.34 16.61
N VAL A 165 -25.16 12.79 16.88
CA VAL A 165 -24.16 12.53 15.85
C VAL A 165 -23.82 11.05 15.88
N GLY A 166 -24.12 10.39 14.77
CA GLY A 166 -23.72 8.99 14.56
C GLY A 166 -22.34 8.93 13.94
N VAL A 167 -21.48 8.10 14.50
CA VAL A 167 -20.15 7.80 13.97
C VAL A 167 -20.24 6.52 13.18
N HIS A 168 -19.97 6.61 11.88
CA HIS A 168 -20.14 5.50 10.96
C HIS A 168 -18.81 5.08 10.34
N ILE A 169 -18.67 3.79 10.10
CA ILE A 169 -17.53 3.21 9.40
C ILE A 169 -17.99 2.30 8.27
N SER A 170 -17.28 2.35 7.15
CA SER A 170 -17.40 1.32 6.11
C SER A 170 -16.45 0.18 6.42
N THR A 171 -16.88 -1.03 6.07
CA THR A 171 -15.99 -2.19 6.10
C THR A 171 -14.91 -2.02 5.02
N PRO A 172 -13.66 -2.46 5.29
CA PRO A 172 -12.57 -2.39 4.32
C PRO A 172 -12.93 -3.03 3.00
N TYR A 173 -12.61 -2.38 1.89
CA TYR A 173 -12.76 -2.92 0.53
C TYR A 173 -14.17 -3.44 0.21
N SER A 174 -15.18 -2.93 0.91
CA SER A 174 -16.55 -3.37 0.70
C SER A 174 -17.12 -2.87 -0.62
N PRO A 175 -18.10 -3.57 -1.19
CA PRO A 175 -18.81 -3.08 -2.37
C PRO A 175 -19.61 -1.80 -2.04
N PRO A 176 -19.88 -0.93 -3.03
CA PRO A 176 -20.65 0.32 -2.83
C PRO A 176 -22.04 0.14 -2.24
N THR A 177 -22.61 -1.07 -2.37
CA THR A 177 -23.91 -1.43 -1.78
C THR A 177 -23.87 -1.58 -0.26
N ASN A 178 -22.68 -1.60 0.35
CA ASN A 178 -22.55 -1.77 1.79
C ASN A 178 -22.69 -0.44 2.53
N ILE A 179 -23.75 -0.32 3.32
CA ILE A 179 -24.05 0.90 4.07
C ILE A 179 -23.08 1.02 5.26
N PRO A 180 -22.48 2.21 5.50
CA PRO A 180 -21.66 2.45 6.67
C PRO A 180 -22.37 2.07 7.98
N ARG A 181 -21.70 1.30 8.84
CA ARG A 181 -22.25 0.84 10.12
C ARG A 181 -22.05 1.91 11.20
N ASN A 182 -23.10 2.22 11.95
CA ASN A 182 -23.01 3.07 13.14
C ASN A 182 -22.27 2.31 14.26
N VAL A 183 -21.18 2.89 14.77
CA VAL A 183 -20.35 2.32 15.84
C VAL A 183 -20.44 3.10 17.15
N ALA A 184 -20.89 4.34 17.09
CA ALA A 184 -21.10 5.16 18.28
C ALA A 184 -22.07 6.29 17.99
N THR A 185 -22.88 6.64 18.99
CA THR A 185 -23.76 7.80 18.91
C THR A 185 -23.43 8.77 20.03
N TRP A 186 -23.30 10.04 19.68
CA TRP A 186 -23.20 11.14 20.61
C TRP A 186 -24.52 11.92 20.62
N THR A 187 -24.92 12.40 21.79
CA THR A 187 -26.10 13.27 21.97
C THR A 187 -25.71 14.52 22.74
N ALA A 188 -26.40 15.64 22.51
CA ALA A 188 -26.19 16.96 23.14
C ALA A 188 -25.89 16.91 24.65
N ASN A 189 -26.49 15.97 25.38
CA ASN A 189 -26.25 15.72 26.81
C ASN A 189 -24.85 15.14 27.12
N ALA A 190 -23.91 15.21 26.17
CA ALA A 190 -22.54 14.71 26.18
C ALA A 190 -22.35 13.22 26.51
N ARG A 191 -23.41 12.39 26.46
CA ARG A 191 -23.29 10.95 26.71
C ARG A 191 -22.86 10.24 25.44
N TRP A 192 -21.58 9.89 25.38
CA TRP A 192 -21.06 8.96 24.37
C TRP A 192 -21.63 7.57 24.60
N THR A 193 -22.41 7.07 23.65
CA THR A 193 -22.90 5.69 23.64
C THR A 193 -22.16 4.92 22.56
N ALA A 194 -21.01 4.37 22.92
CA ALA A 194 -20.31 3.42 22.07
C ALA A 194 -21.13 2.13 21.97
N ALA A 195 -21.12 1.48 20.82
CA ALA A 195 -21.44 0.06 20.71
C ALA A 195 -20.28 -0.76 21.34
N SER A 196 -20.11 -0.59 22.66
CA SER A 196 -19.31 -1.29 23.69
C SER A 196 -17.87 -1.77 23.43
N SER A 197 -17.31 -1.75 22.21
CA SER A 197 -15.95 -2.24 21.94
C SER A 197 -15.19 -1.55 20.81
N PHE A 198 -15.80 -0.62 20.07
CA PHE A 198 -15.13 0.02 18.93
C PHE A 198 -14.21 1.17 19.37
N ARG A 199 -12.93 1.06 19.03
CA ARG A 199 -11.99 2.19 19.06
C ARG A 199 -12.28 3.12 17.87
N LEU A 200 -12.15 4.43 18.09
CA LEU A 200 -12.14 5.40 16.99
C LEU A 200 -10.90 5.14 16.12
N PHE A 201 -11.06 5.21 14.80
CA PHE A 201 -10.07 4.76 13.82
C PHE A 201 -9.52 3.36 14.13
N PRO A 202 -10.41 2.35 14.16
CA PRO A 202 -10.00 0.96 14.32
C PRO A 202 -9.03 0.64 13.19
N GLU A 203 -8.07 -0.26 13.44
CA GLU A 203 -7.13 -0.72 12.42
C GLU A 203 -7.85 -1.68 11.46
N LYS A 204 -8.89 -1.17 10.79
CA LYS A 204 -9.90 -1.94 10.06
C LYS A 204 -9.29 -2.77 8.95
N PHE A 205 -8.09 -2.41 8.49
CA PHE A 205 -7.40 -3.06 7.40
C PHE A 205 -6.26 -4.01 7.80
N LEU A 206 -6.02 -4.20 9.10
CA LEU A 206 -5.05 -5.23 9.52
C LEU A 206 -5.52 -6.63 9.13
N ARG A 207 -6.85 -6.83 9.07
CA ARG A 207 -7.48 -8.12 8.79
C ARG A 207 -8.61 -7.95 7.79
N PHE A 208 -8.66 -8.84 6.81
CA PHE A 208 -9.81 -8.99 5.94
C PHE A 208 -11.02 -9.43 6.77
N ASN A 209 -12.17 -8.83 6.46
CA ASN A 209 -13.45 -9.22 7.03
C ASN A 209 -14.56 -9.03 5.98
N PRO A 210 -15.15 -10.12 5.45
CA PRO A 210 -14.87 -11.53 5.77
C PRO A 210 -13.50 -12.00 5.27
N ALA A 211 -13.04 -13.17 5.73
CA ALA A 211 -11.79 -13.77 5.29
C ALA A 211 -11.91 -14.30 3.85
N PRO A 212 -11.25 -13.68 2.84
CA PRO A 212 -11.31 -14.17 1.46
C PRO A 212 -10.48 -15.44 1.30
N THR A 213 -10.74 -16.20 0.24
CA THR A 213 -9.83 -17.26 -0.23
C THR A 213 -9.01 -16.75 -1.41
N LEU A 214 -7.72 -16.49 -1.20
CA LEU A 214 -6.82 -16.02 -2.25
C LEU A 214 -6.25 -17.19 -3.06
N THR A 215 -6.09 -17.00 -4.36
CA THR A 215 -5.37 -17.96 -5.21
C THR A 215 -3.93 -17.49 -5.34
N VAL A 216 -2.98 -18.29 -4.85
CA VAL A 216 -1.56 -18.00 -4.94
C VAL A 216 -0.96 -18.79 -6.09
N ALA A 217 -0.61 -18.09 -7.16
CA ALA A 217 0.10 -18.68 -8.28
C ALA A 217 1.59 -18.85 -7.91
N ILE A 218 2.13 -20.05 -8.09
CA ILE A 218 3.49 -20.42 -7.71
C ILE A 218 4.17 -21.20 -8.83
N GLU A 219 5.50 -21.15 -8.87
CA GLU A 219 6.32 -22.03 -9.69
C GLU A 219 7.30 -22.83 -8.83
N GLN A 220 7.80 -23.92 -9.40
CA GLN A 220 8.76 -24.78 -8.72
C GLN A 220 10.12 -24.10 -8.65
N MET A 221 10.52 -23.69 -7.44
CA MET A 221 11.85 -23.16 -7.14
C MET A 221 12.73 -24.25 -6.50
N ALA A 222 14.06 -24.12 -6.61
CA ALA A 222 15.01 -25.13 -6.11
C ALA A 222 14.85 -25.47 -4.62
N GLN A 223 14.42 -24.50 -3.79
CA GLN A 223 14.22 -24.67 -2.34
C GLN A 223 12.78 -24.93 -1.94
N SER A 224 11.88 -25.14 -2.90
CA SER A 224 10.46 -25.31 -2.65
C SER A 224 9.95 -26.61 -3.24
N MET A 225 8.98 -27.21 -2.56
CA MET A 225 8.43 -28.50 -2.94
C MET A 225 6.97 -28.31 -3.30
N VAL A 226 6.60 -28.73 -4.51
CA VAL A 226 5.24 -28.71 -5.02
C VAL A 226 4.74 -30.14 -5.12
N ARG A 227 3.61 -30.45 -4.49
CA ARG A 227 3.01 -31.79 -4.52
C ARG A 227 1.51 -31.69 -4.78
N TRP A 228 0.96 -32.67 -5.49
CA TRP A 228 -0.48 -32.87 -5.55
C TRP A 228 -0.89 -33.85 -4.45
N VAL A 229 -1.87 -33.47 -3.65
CA VAL A 229 -2.42 -34.30 -2.58
C VAL A 229 -3.89 -34.55 -2.86
N GLU A 230 -4.37 -35.76 -2.61
CA GLU A 230 -5.80 -36.08 -2.73
C GLU A 230 -6.61 -35.22 -1.76
N ASP A 231 -7.65 -34.58 -2.27
CA ASP A 231 -8.54 -33.71 -1.51
C ASP A 231 -9.95 -33.85 -2.08
N PRO A 232 -10.84 -34.61 -1.41
CA PRO A 232 -12.21 -34.83 -1.87
C PRO A 232 -13.03 -33.53 -2.00
N ALA A 233 -12.63 -32.46 -1.31
CA ALA A 233 -13.30 -31.17 -1.39
C ALA A 233 -12.83 -30.33 -2.59
N ALA A 234 -11.73 -30.70 -3.26
CA ALA A 234 -11.23 -29.98 -4.42
C ALA A 234 -11.99 -30.38 -5.70
N PRO A 235 -12.21 -29.46 -6.67
CA PRO A 235 -12.98 -29.74 -7.90
C PRO A 235 -12.48 -30.92 -8.75
N LYS A 236 -11.21 -31.31 -8.58
CA LYS A 236 -10.57 -32.43 -9.31
C LYS A 236 -10.16 -33.58 -8.38
N GLY A 237 -10.69 -33.64 -7.16
CA GLY A 237 -10.31 -34.63 -6.13
C GLY A 237 -8.87 -34.50 -5.64
N ARG A 238 -8.16 -33.43 -6.04
CA ARG A 238 -6.77 -33.17 -5.66
C ARG A 238 -6.53 -31.68 -5.49
N ARG A 239 -5.68 -31.34 -4.52
CA ARG A 239 -5.22 -29.98 -4.22
C ARG A 239 -3.72 -29.88 -4.31
N LEU A 240 -3.23 -28.74 -4.77
CA LEU A 240 -1.81 -28.43 -4.80
C LEU A 240 -1.34 -28.03 -3.39
N THR A 241 -0.30 -28.69 -2.90
CA THR A 241 0.43 -28.30 -1.70
C THR A 241 1.81 -27.78 -2.08
N TYR A 242 2.24 -26.76 -1.35
CA TYR A 242 3.52 -26.09 -1.53
C TYR A 242 4.17 -26.00 -0.16
N SER A 243 5.47 -26.29 -0.09
CA SER A 243 6.25 -26.11 1.15
C SER A 243 7.61 -25.51 0.82
N GLY A 244 8.04 -24.54 1.63
CA GLY A 244 9.28 -23.81 1.46
C GLY A 244 9.20 -22.46 2.18
N PRO A 245 10.24 -21.61 2.10
CA PRO A 245 10.26 -20.31 2.77
C PRO A 245 9.05 -19.43 2.42
N LEU A 246 8.62 -19.42 1.16
CA LEU A 246 7.46 -18.65 0.71
C LEU A 246 6.13 -19.18 1.27
N ASP A 247 5.99 -20.49 1.50
CA ASP A 247 4.79 -21.06 2.17
C ASP A 247 4.66 -20.54 3.60
N GLU A 248 5.75 -20.51 4.35
CA GLU A 248 5.76 -19.97 5.72
C GLU A 248 5.41 -18.49 5.77
N CYS A 249 5.90 -17.69 4.80
CA CYS A 249 5.47 -16.30 4.65
C CYS A 249 3.96 -16.20 4.38
N ILE A 250 3.42 -16.99 3.45
CA ILE A 250 1.99 -16.97 3.13
C ILE A 250 1.15 -17.42 4.32
N LYS A 251 1.58 -18.44 5.08
CA LYS A 251 0.92 -18.85 6.33
C LYS A 251 0.88 -17.71 7.34
N PHE A 252 2.04 -17.07 7.56
CA PHE A 252 2.14 -15.93 8.46
C PHE A 252 1.20 -14.79 8.04
N TYR A 253 1.21 -14.43 6.75
CA TYR A 253 0.33 -13.44 6.16
C TYR A 253 -1.15 -13.82 6.27
N SER A 254 -1.51 -15.07 5.99
CA SER A 254 -2.88 -15.56 6.05
C SER A 254 -3.47 -15.45 7.46
N LYS A 255 -2.65 -15.72 8.49
CA LYS A 255 -3.03 -15.57 9.90
C LYS A 255 -3.11 -14.11 10.32
N GLY A 256 -2.12 -13.31 9.94
CA GLY A 256 -2.05 -11.89 10.28
C GLY A 256 -3.20 -11.10 9.66
N MET A 257 -3.47 -11.32 8.37
CA MET A 257 -4.48 -10.64 7.58
C MET A 257 -5.83 -11.36 7.53
N ASN A 258 -5.99 -12.52 8.15
CA ASN A 258 -7.25 -13.28 8.17
C ASN A 258 -7.77 -13.60 6.75
N PHE A 259 -6.98 -14.27 5.92
CA PHE A 259 -7.45 -14.87 4.67
C PHE A 259 -7.12 -16.36 4.65
N THR A 260 -7.85 -17.11 3.83
CA THR A 260 -7.46 -18.48 3.44
C THR A 260 -6.84 -18.44 2.06
N TYR A 261 -6.09 -19.46 1.66
CA TYR A 261 -5.46 -19.47 0.36
C TYR A 261 -5.42 -20.87 -0.24
N LYS A 262 -5.30 -20.91 -1.57
CA LYS A 262 -5.05 -22.13 -2.34
C LYS A 262 -3.93 -21.88 -3.33
N TYR A 263 -3.08 -22.88 -3.54
CA TYR A 263 -2.03 -22.80 -4.53
C TYR A 263 -2.55 -23.20 -5.91
N THR A 264 -1.99 -22.56 -6.93
CA THR A 264 -2.09 -22.98 -8.33
C THR A 264 -0.72 -22.85 -8.99
N VAL A 265 -0.45 -23.66 -10.01
CA VAL A 265 0.71 -23.50 -10.90
C VAL A 265 0.25 -22.96 -12.24
N SER A 266 1.14 -22.33 -13.00
CA SER A 266 0.81 -22.02 -14.38
C SER A 266 0.60 -23.29 -15.20
N PRO A 267 -0.33 -23.29 -16.17
CA PRO A 267 -0.52 -24.42 -17.06
C PRO A 267 0.78 -24.81 -17.78
N GLU A 268 1.57 -23.82 -18.17
CA GLU A 268 2.82 -23.98 -18.91
C GLU A 268 4.03 -24.30 -18.01
N ARG A 269 3.90 -24.17 -16.69
CA ARG A 269 4.98 -24.35 -15.69
C ARG A 269 6.22 -23.51 -15.99
N ILE A 270 5.98 -22.28 -16.42
CA ILE A 270 7.01 -21.28 -16.67
C ILE A 270 6.59 -19.98 -15.98
N TYR A 271 7.57 -19.15 -15.63
CA TYR A 271 7.29 -17.82 -15.10
C TYR A 271 6.45 -17.00 -16.08
N GLY A 272 6.74 -17.12 -17.37
CA GLY A 272 5.98 -16.47 -18.43
C GLY A 272 6.87 -15.68 -19.37
N GLY A 273 6.45 -15.65 -20.62
CA GLY A 273 7.02 -14.82 -21.67
C GLY A 273 5.93 -14.12 -22.46
N MET A 274 6.23 -12.91 -22.92
CA MET A 274 5.39 -12.20 -23.86
C MET A 274 5.38 -12.92 -25.22
N LEU A 275 4.19 -13.13 -25.76
CA LEU A 275 3.96 -13.64 -27.10
C LEU A 275 3.96 -12.50 -28.12
N PRO A 276 4.18 -12.77 -29.41
CA PRO A 276 4.18 -11.75 -30.46
C PRO A 276 2.89 -10.93 -30.59
N ASN A 277 1.78 -11.45 -30.06
CA ASN A 277 0.48 -10.77 -30.03
C ASN A 277 0.30 -9.84 -28.81
N GLY A 278 1.32 -9.67 -27.95
CA GLY A 278 1.27 -8.85 -26.75
C GLY A 278 0.61 -9.52 -25.53
N SER A 279 0.20 -10.78 -25.64
CA SER A 279 -0.31 -11.56 -24.49
C SER A 279 0.83 -12.26 -23.74
N TRP A 280 0.58 -12.66 -22.49
CA TRP A 280 1.57 -13.32 -21.63
C TRP A 280 1.25 -14.79 -21.43
N THR A 281 2.29 -15.63 -21.34
CA THR A 281 2.21 -17.06 -20.95
C THR A 281 2.59 -17.25 -19.48
N GLY A 282 2.44 -18.46 -18.94
CA GLY A 282 2.97 -18.83 -17.63
C GLY A 282 2.28 -18.12 -16.47
N LEU A 283 3.00 -17.94 -15.36
CA LEU A 283 2.49 -17.17 -14.21
C LEU A 283 2.08 -15.75 -14.61
N MET A 284 2.88 -15.08 -15.45
CA MET A 284 2.57 -13.73 -15.94
C MET A 284 1.25 -13.72 -16.71
N GLY A 285 1.00 -14.74 -17.55
CA GLY A 285 -0.29 -14.91 -18.24
C GLY A 285 -1.47 -15.06 -17.28
N MET A 286 -1.30 -15.79 -16.18
CA MET A 286 -2.34 -15.92 -15.15
C MET A 286 -2.62 -14.61 -14.40
N LEU A 287 -1.59 -13.78 -14.19
CA LEU A 287 -1.71 -12.52 -13.46
C LEU A 287 -2.26 -11.38 -14.35
N LEU A 288 -1.93 -11.42 -15.64
CA LEU A 288 -2.23 -10.37 -16.62
C LEU A 288 -3.39 -10.71 -17.56
N GLY A 289 -3.91 -11.94 -17.49
CA GLY A 289 -5.02 -12.41 -18.32
C GLY A 289 -6.23 -11.45 -18.27
N GLU A 290 -7.00 -11.43 -19.36
CA GLU A 290 -8.09 -10.48 -19.59
C GLU A 290 -9.20 -10.50 -18.52
N ASP A 291 -9.27 -11.55 -17.71
CA ASP A 291 -10.21 -11.67 -16.59
C ASP A 291 -9.82 -10.83 -15.35
N ALA A 292 -8.61 -10.25 -15.31
CA ALA A 292 -8.21 -9.34 -14.25
C ALA A 292 -8.74 -7.92 -14.53
N GLU A 293 -9.98 -7.65 -14.09
CA GLU A 293 -10.66 -6.34 -14.28
C GLU A 293 -9.91 -5.16 -13.62
N SER A 294 -9.08 -5.41 -12.60
CA SER A 294 -8.22 -4.40 -11.95
C SER A 294 -7.10 -5.07 -11.14
N GLY A 295 -5.94 -4.42 -10.96
CA GLY A 295 -4.79 -5.06 -10.29
C GLY A 295 -3.47 -4.34 -10.53
N VAL A 296 -2.46 -4.55 -9.66
CA VAL A 296 -1.06 -4.09 -9.91
C VAL A 296 -0.62 -4.59 -11.28
N TYR A 297 -0.92 -5.85 -11.54
CA TYR A 297 -0.53 -6.55 -12.75
C TYR A 297 -1.30 -6.03 -13.97
N ARG A 298 -2.62 -5.77 -13.88
CA ARG A 298 -3.36 -5.14 -14.98
C ARG A 298 -2.81 -3.74 -15.33
N GLU A 299 -2.49 -2.93 -14.31
CA GLU A 299 -1.85 -1.62 -14.51
C GLU A 299 -0.47 -1.74 -15.17
N VAL A 300 0.31 -2.77 -14.81
CA VAL A 300 1.60 -3.08 -15.47
C VAL A 300 1.39 -3.51 -16.94
N ALA A 301 0.39 -4.33 -17.24
CA ALA A 301 0.02 -4.67 -18.62
C ALA A 301 -0.48 -3.46 -19.43
N ASP A 302 -1.19 -2.51 -18.81
CA ASP A 302 -1.62 -1.30 -19.49
C ASP A 302 -0.44 -0.37 -19.80
N LEU A 303 0.55 -0.26 -18.89
CA LEU A 303 1.81 0.46 -19.17
C LEU A 303 2.61 -0.14 -20.32
N GLU A 304 2.53 -1.46 -20.50
CA GLU A 304 3.14 -2.14 -21.63
C GLU A 304 2.45 -1.79 -22.96
N LYS A 305 1.11 -1.77 -22.98
CA LYS A 305 0.34 -1.32 -24.16
C LYS A 305 0.66 0.12 -24.56
N GLU A 306 1.01 0.95 -23.58
CA GLU A 306 1.48 2.32 -23.79
C GLU A 306 2.94 2.39 -24.31
N GLY A 307 3.65 1.27 -24.44
CA GLY A 307 5.07 1.22 -24.83
C GLY A 307 6.01 1.70 -23.72
N ARG A 308 5.55 1.66 -22.46
CA ARG A 308 6.25 2.23 -21.30
C ARG A 308 6.80 1.18 -20.33
N LEU A 309 6.77 -0.09 -20.73
CA LEU A 309 7.33 -1.20 -19.98
C LEU A 309 8.38 -1.93 -20.82
N ALA A 310 9.54 -2.21 -20.23
CA ALA A 310 10.62 -2.98 -20.85
C ALA A 310 11.02 -4.15 -19.94
N PHE A 311 11.00 -5.37 -20.49
CA PHE A 311 11.37 -6.56 -19.75
C PHE A 311 12.85 -6.88 -19.92
N HIS A 312 13.54 -7.01 -18.79
CA HIS A 312 14.94 -7.40 -18.74
C HIS A 312 15.06 -8.69 -17.93
N THR A 313 15.85 -9.63 -18.44
CA THR A 313 16.18 -10.86 -17.71
C THR A 313 17.14 -10.55 -16.56
N GLN A 314 17.24 -11.46 -15.59
CA GLN A 314 18.17 -11.31 -14.45
C GLN A 314 19.63 -11.09 -14.90
N GLY A 315 20.07 -11.80 -15.95
CA GLY A 315 21.41 -11.61 -16.53
C GLY A 315 21.61 -10.24 -17.23
N GLN A 316 20.52 -9.55 -17.56
CA GLN A 316 20.53 -8.21 -18.14
C GLN A 316 20.38 -7.11 -17.08
N LEU A 317 20.11 -7.46 -15.82
CA LEU A 317 19.81 -6.51 -14.75
C LEU A 317 20.96 -5.50 -14.53
N VAL A 318 22.21 -5.97 -14.55
CA VAL A 318 23.39 -5.10 -14.43
C VAL A 318 23.48 -4.11 -15.60
N LYS A 319 23.25 -4.57 -16.83
CA LYS A 319 23.24 -3.72 -18.03
C LYS A 319 22.05 -2.75 -18.05
N THR A 320 20.92 -3.15 -17.47
CA THR A 320 19.69 -2.35 -17.33
C THR A 320 19.95 -1.16 -16.43
N PHE A 321 20.64 -1.37 -15.30
CA PHE A 321 21.08 -0.27 -14.43
C PHE A 321 22.02 0.71 -15.15
N ASP A 322 22.95 0.22 -15.97
CA ASP A 322 23.88 1.08 -16.73
C ASP A 322 23.23 1.88 -17.88
N THR A 323 22.10 1.40 -18.42
CA THR A 323 21.50 1.95 -19.66
C THR A 323 20.19 2.70 -19.45
N LEU A 324 19.36 2.29 -18.49
CA LEU A 324 18.05 2.91 -18.21
C LEU A 324 18.10 3.89 -17.03
N VAL A 325 19.17 3.90 -16.22
CA VAL A 325 19.40 4.95 -15.22
C VAL A 325 20.14 6.12 -15.88
N ARG A 326 19.51 6.72 -16.89
CA ARG A 326 19.77 8.11 -17.30
C ARG A 326 18.51 8.93 -17.00
N THR A 327 18.62 10.25 -17.10
CA THR A 327 17.74 11.30 -16.54
C THR A 327 16.29 11.30 -17.05
N GLU A 328 15.54 10.21 -16.87
CA GLU A 328 14.10 10.10 -17.09
C GLU A 328 13.42 9.22 -16.01
N ASP A 329 12.09 9.32 -15.91
CA ASP A 329 11.29 8.66 -14.86
C ASP A 329 10.96 7.19 -15.24
N HIS A 330 11.58 6.23 -14.54
CA HIS A 330 11.35 4.79 -14.75
C HIS A 330 10.87 4.07 -13.47
N VAL A 331 10.16 2.94 -13.62
CA VAL A 331 9.69 2.08 -12.51
C VAL A 331 10.15 0.64 -12.76
N LEU A 332 10.94 0.08 -11.84
CA LEU A 332 11.43 -1.29 -11.89
C LEU A 332 10.49 -2.23 -11.11
N VAL A 333 10.11 -3.37 -11.73
CA VAL A 333 9.31 -4.43 -11.10
C VAL A 333 10.05 -5.76 -11.30
N GLU A 334 10.38 -6.45 -10.21
CA GLU A 334 11.20 -7.68 -10.21
C GLU A 334 10.56 -8.76 -9.29
N VAL A 335 10.80 -10.04 -9.61
CA VAL A 335 10.17 -11.18 -8.95
C VAL A 335 11.23 -12.24 -8.56
N ASP A 336 12.07 -11.97 -7.56
CA ASP A 336 12.67 -13.02 -6.73
C ASP A 336 13.19 -12.58 -5.33
N ILE A 337 13.38 -13.56 -4.45
CA ILE A 337 13.58 -13.47 -2.98
C ILE A 337 14.91 -12.78 -2.59
N THR A 338 15.89 -12.69 -3.50
CA THR A 338 17.19 -12.03 -3.25
C THR A 338 17.04 -10.51 -3.02
N ILE A 339 15.90 -9.96 -3.42
CA ILE A 339 15.58 -8.54 -3.30
C ILE A 339 15.31 -8.11 -1.85
N TRP A 340 14.96 -9.01 -0.92
CA TRP A 340 14.71 -8.64 0.50
C TRP A 340 15.90 -7.92 1.16
N ASN A 341 17.14 -8.28 0.80
CA ASN A 341 18.35 -7.67 1.34
C ASN A 341 18.75 -6.36 0.65
N LEU A 342 18.32 -6.13 -0.60
CA LEU A 342 18.66 -4.93 -1.38
C LEU A 342 17.54 -3.87 -1.32
N LEU A 343 16.28 -4.31 -1.27
CA LEU A 343 15.09 -3.50 -1.04
C LEU A 343 15.16 -2.73 0.28
N ALA A 344 15.66 -3.34 1.36
CA ALA A 344 15.75 -2.68 2.67
C ALA A 344 16.64 -1.42 2.66
N MET A 345 17.59 -1.31 1.73
CA MET A 345 18.45 -0.13 1.59
C MET A 345 17.89 0.92 0.62
N ASP A 346 17.26 0.50 -0.49
CA ASP A 346 16.90 1.42 -1.58
C ASP A 346 15.42 1.82 -1.63
N PHE A 347 14.54 1.13 -0.90
CA PHE A 347 13.18 1.62 -0.64
C PHE A 347 13.18 2.96 0.13
N SER A 348 14.32 3.44 0.63
CA SER A 348 14.42 4.77 1.22
C SER A 348 14.08 5.91 0.25
N GLN A 349 13.99 5.68 -1.07
CA GLN A 349 13.72 6.78 -2.00
C GLN A 349 12.50 6.66 -2.95
N LYS A 350 12.23 5.59 -3.75
CA LYS A 350 11.15 5.69 -4.79
C LYS A 350 10.51 4.35 -5.27
N GLY A 351 9.53 3.80 -4.54
CA GLY A 351 8.83 2.53 -4.89
C GLY A 351 7.51 2.65 -5.69
N THR A 352 6.89 1.53 -6.09
CA THR A 352 5.64 1.39 -6.88
C THR A 352 4.35 1.70 -6.09
N ARG A 353 3.33 2.35 -6.69
CA ARG A 353 2.11 2.90 -6.01
C ARG A 353 1.34 1.97 -5.06
N ARG A 354 1.11 0.70 -5.40
CA ARG A 354 0.39 -0.25 -4.52
C ARG A 354 1.30 -0.88 -3.44
N VAL A 355 2.60 -1.01 -3.72
CA VAL A 355 3.61 -1.45 -2.74
C VAL A 355 4.00 -0.31 -1.79
N LEU A 356 4.04 0.93 -2.30
CA LEU A 356 4.04 2.16 -1.52
C LEU A 356 2.79 2.26 -0.67
N ALA A 357 1.59 1.96 -1.17
CA ALA A 357 0.39 1.94 -0.33
C ALA A 357 0.47 0.90 0.81
N LEU A 358 1.06 -0.26 0.56
CA LEU A 358 1.35 -1.29 1.58
C LEU A 358 2.45 -0.87 2.58
N ARG A 359 3.41 -0.04 2.15
CA ARG A 359 4.50 0.46 3.02
C ARG A 359 4.14 1.74 3.75
N GLU A 360 3.61 2.75 3.07
CA GLU A 360 3.05 4.00 3.62
C GLU A 360 1.83 3.76 4.53
N SER A 361 1.19 2.59 4.44
CA SER A 361 0.25 2.15 5.47
C SER A 361 0.89 1.78 6.79
N GLY A 362 2.23 1.81 6.88
CA GLY A 362 2.98 1.25 7.99
C GLY A 362 2.73 -0.25 8.13
N LEU A 363 2.01 -0.87 7.20
CA LEU A 363 1.52 -2.23 7.29
C LEU A 363 2.66 -3.19 6.98
N MET A 364 3.45 -2.90 5.95
CA MET A 364 4.69 -3.60 5.68
C MET A 364 5.71 -3.42 6.81
N ASP A 365 5.85 -2.22 7.38
CA ASP A 365 6.81 -1.96 8.48
C ASP A 365 6.39 -2.67 9.78
N HIS A 366 5.10 -2.61 10.14
CA HIS A 366 4.50 -3.34 11.26
C HIS A 366 4.63 -4.86 11.11
N TRP A 367 4.49 -5.38 9.89
CA TRP A 367 4.61 -6.83 9.65
C TRP A 367 6.06 -7.30 9.56
N THR A 368 6.95 -6.50 8.98
CA THR A 368 8.39 -6.82 8.92
C THR A 368 9.08 -6.69 10.27
N SER A 369 8.57 -5.86 11.20
CA SER A 369 9.07 -5.83 12.58
C SER A 369 8.80 -7.12 13.36
N ASP A 370 7.75 -7.85 12.99
CA ASP A 370 7.34 -9.11 13.64
C ASP A 370 7.88 -10.37 12.94
N ILE A 371 8.41 -10.23 11.72
CA ILE A 371 9.16 -11.31 11.08
C ILE A 371 10.44 -11.50 11.90
N PRO A 372 10.65 -12.66 12.55
CA PRO A 372 11.89 -12.92 13.27
C PRO A 372 13.02 -12.75 12.27
N ASN A 373 13.92 -11.82 12.56
CA ASN A 373 14.99 -11.45 11.65
C ASN A 373 15.77 -12.72 11.25
N SER A 374 15.44 -13.30 10.11
CA SER A 374 16.03 -14.57 9.65
C SER A 374 17.47 -14.37 9.17
N THR A 375 17.95 -13.12 9.14
CA THR A 375 19.37 -12.78 8.99
C THR A 375 20.11 -12.69 10.32
N LYS A 376 19.43 -12.69 11.48
CA LYS A 376 20.07 -13.09 12.73
C LYS A 376 20.26 -14.60 12.67
N CYS A 377 21.39 -15.03 12.12
CA CYS A 377 21.91 -16.35 12.42
C CYS A 377 21.82 -16.52 13.95
N ILE A 378 21.05 -17.51 14.41
CA ILE A 378 20.88 -17.86 15.84
C ILE A 378 22.26 -18.10 16.49
N THR A 379 23.28 -18.35 15.67
CA THR A 379 24.68 -18.14 15.94
C THR A 379 25.34 -17.59 14.67
N VAL A 380 25.65 -16.30 14.62
CA VAL A 380 26.75 -15.87 13.73
C VAL A 380 27.97 -16.60 14.32
N PRO A 381 28.68 -17.48 13.58
CA PRO A 381 29.96 -17.96 14.07
C PRO A 381 30.75 -16.69 14.36
N GLU A 382 31.19 -16.51 15.62
CA GLU A 382 32.20 -15.49 15.92
C GLU A 382 33.21 -15.57 14.80
N LYS A 383 33.45 -14.44 14.11
CA LYS A 383 34.38 -14.36 12.99
C LYS A 383 35.51 -15.33 13.32
N LEU A 384 35.64 -16.41 12.53
CA LEU A 384 36.83 -17.23 12.53
C LEU A 384 37.91 -16.30 11.96
N LEU A 385 38.38 -15.39 12.82
CA LEU A 385 39.65 -14.75 12.73
C LEU A 385 40.60 -15.91 12.86
N ILE A 386 40.90 -16.53 11.72
CA ILE A 386 42.01 -17.45 11.57
C ILE A 386 43.24 -16.59 11.81
N THR A 387 43.55 -16.34 13.08
CA THR A 387 44.76 -15.66 13.56
C THR A 387 45.97 -16.57 13.46
N THR A 388 45.76 -17.84 13.14
CA THR A 388 46.83 -18.77 12.83
C THR A 388 47.34 -18.47 11.43
N ALA A 389 48.56 -17.95 11.35
CA ALA A 389 49.29 -17.86 10.09
C ALA A 389 49.23 -19.22 9.38
N PHE A 390 48.86 -19.24 8.10
CA PHE A 390 48.80 -20.48 7.33
C PHE A 390 50.16 -21.17 7.38
N SER A 391 50.21 -22.31 8.05
CA SER A 391 51.37 -23.20 8.02
C SER A 391 51.61 -23.68 6.59
N VAL A 392 52.88 -23.80 6.19
CA VAL A 392 53.28 -24.39 4.90
C VAL A 392 52.66 -25.78 4.70
N SER A 393 52.42 -26.52 5.79
CA SER A 393 51.73 -27.82 5.74
C SER A 393 50.29 -27.72 5.21
N SER A 394 49.60 -26.61 5.49
CA SER A 394 48.21 -26.39 5.05
C SER A 394 48.10 -26.00 3.57
N LEU A 395 49.20 -25.54 2.97
CA LEU A 395 49.28 -25.19 1.55
C LEU A 395 49.82 -26.32 0.67
N TRP A 396 50.12 -27.49 1.25
CA TRP A 396 50.74 -28.61 0.53
C TRP A 396 49.91 -29.05 -0.69
N GLY A 397 48.58 -29.08 -0.57
CA GLY A 397 47.68 -29.40 -1.69
C GLY A 397 47.84 -28.45 -2.89
N VAL A 398 48.05 -27.15 -2.65
CA VAL A 398 48.25 -26.16 -3.71
C VAL A 398 49.60 -26.39 -4.41
N PHE A 399 50.64 -26.71 -3.64
CA PHE A 399 51.95 -27.02 -4.22
C PHE A 399 51.96 -28.32 -5.03
N VAL A 400 51.19 -29.34 -4.62
CA VAL A 400 51.05 -30.59 -5.38
C VAL A 400 50.34 -30.34 -6.71
N VAL A 401 49.25 -29.57 -6.71
CA VAL A 401 48.54 -29.19 -7.95
C VAL A 401 49.46 -28.38 -8.88
N LEU A 402 50.21 -27.43 -8.34
CA LEU A 402 51.18 -26.67 -9.14
C LEU A 402 52.31 -27.55 -9.71
N ALA A 403 52.93 -28.41 -8.89
CA ALA A 403 54.03 -29.28 -9.30
C ALA A 403 53.59 -30.28 -10.38
N SER A 404 52.39 -30.87 -10.22
CA SER A 404 51.81 -31.77 -11.22
C SER A 404 51.49 -31.05 -12.54
N GLY A 405 50.96 -29.83 -12.49
CA GLY A 405 50.73 -29.02 -13.69
C GLY A 405 52.02 -28.67 -14.44
N VAL A 406 53.09 -28.31 -13.71
CA VAL A 406 54.41 -28.03 -14.29
C VAL A 406 55.02 -29.29 -14.91
N ALA A 407 54.95 -30.44 -14.22
CA ALA A 407 55.46 -31.72 -14.73
C ALA A 407 54.73 -32.15 -16.01
N ALA A 408 53.40 -32.03 -16.05
CA ALA A 408 52.61 -32.35 -17.24
C ALA A 408 52.99 -31.45 -18.42
N SER A 409 53.15 -30.14 -18.18
CA SER A 409 53.55 -29.18 -19.22
C SER A 409 54.96 -29.49 -19.76
N LEU A 410 55.91 -29.86 -18.87
CA LEU A 410 57.25 -30.25 -19.27
C LEU A 410 57.25 -31.52 -20.13
N MET A 411 56.43 -32.53 -19.78
CA MET A 411 56.30 -33.75 -20.57
C MET A 411 55.76 -33.49 -21.98
N VAL A 412 54.75 -32.62 -22.11
CA VAL A 412 54.22 -32.21 -23.42
C VAL A 412 55.30 -31.52 -24.25
N TRP A 413 56.05 -30.60 -23.65
CA TRP A 413 57.13 -29.90 -24.33
C TRP A 413 58.26 -30.84 -24.81
N VAL A 414 58.67 -31.81 -23.99
CA VAL A 414 59.67 -32.82 -24.39
C VAL A 414 59.15 -33.70 -25.52
N ALA A 415 57.87 -34.10 -25.46
CA ALA A 415 57.25 -34.87 -26.54
C ALA A 415 57.22 -34.09 -27.85
N GLU A 416 56.91 -32.78 -27.82
CA GLU A 416 56.95 -31.91 -29.00
C GLU A 416 58.36 -31.81 -29.60
N LEU A 417 59.39 -31.68 -28.76
CA LEU A 417 60.79 -31.66 -29.23
C LEU A 417 61.21 -32.98 -29.89
N LEU A 418 60.82 -34.12 -29.30
CA LEU A 418 61.12 -35.44 -29.88
C LEU A 418 60.41 -35.66 -31.21
N ILE A 419 59.15 -35.25 -31.32
CA ILE A 419 58.38 -35.33 -32.57
C ILE A 419 59.04 -34.47 -33.65
N ARG A 420 59.45 -33.22 -33.32
CA ARG A 420 60.17 -32.36 -34.26
C ARG A 420 61.49 -32.99 -34.71
N HIS A 421 62.26 -33.55 -33.79
CA HIS A 421 63.54 -34.16 -34.14
C HIS A 421 63.38 -35.39 -35.04
N LEU A 422 62.33 -36.20 -34.82
CA LEU A 422 62.00 -37.35 -35.67
C LEU A 422 61.49 -36.96 -37.06
N GLN A 423 60.97 -35.74 -37.25
CA GLN A 423 60.54 -35.25 -38.56
C GLN A 423 61.69 -34.70 -39.42
N GLU A 424 62.84 -34.39 -38.81
CA GLU A 424 64.02 -33.89 -39.52
C GLU A 424 64.94 -35.02 -40.03
N TYR A 425 64.71 -36.26 -39.60
CA TYR A 425 65.34 -37.49 -40.12
C TYR A 425 64.40 -38.23 -41.07
#